data_AF-A0A0C3C023-F1
#
_entry.id   AF-A0A0C3C023-F1
#
_cell.length_a   1.000
_cell.length_b   1.000
_cell.length_c   1.000
_cell.angle_alpha   90.00
_cell.angle_beta   90.00
_cell.angle_gamma   90.00
#
_symmetry.space_group_name_H-M   'P 1'
#
loop_
_entity.id
_entity.type
_entity.pdbx_description
1 polymer ?
#
loop_
_entity_poly.entity_id
_entity_poly.type
_entity_poly.pdbx_seq_one_letter_code
_entity_poly.pdbx_strand_id
1 'polypeptide(L)'
;MPKASSTSTLTRSQRSSLFVFIHKNKRVLATRKTCYNEALRECRRLFSTISANHKITFHTKELPICAGVLTEINEDVWEEVIGDLTSVTVMTEERIQSQPQVIPGVVASNRENLAVTVVRSDGEQCIIGGLCPETRFRKIYSALVNRWGSMEEWRLVFGMERCSEDVTLDSMGIENGDQLELYMIQRGGKPVIYLFSPETLEAEVKLSLIPQWNLCAIYPVVPIKPRTARSNEQVAWRVRTHSNGDLIELTTGLDVAYLFWEAHTDATVPPSPPASPILGESRRGLIEHFNPNEAALNNENSVVMPVAKITPYLDKALATLGLHTEARTSFITYWLPSMLKHEHLAFRFLPQASYEEAAPLEISPSPDVVTRVFMIFQGLAEEELQDWTTASSRATEDVAHWRKVVGVDLERTQDANLFRVLEWGGMEVLRSSSS
;
A
#
# COMPACT_ATOMS: atom_id res chain seq x y z
N MET A 1 2.06 48.32 68.58
CA MET A 1 2.17 47.91 67.17
C MET A 1 3.61 48.06 66.71
N PRO A 2 4.35 46.96 66.53
CA PRO A 2 5.60 46.95 65.76
C PRO A 2 5.41 46.22 64.43
N LYS A 3 5.90 46.82 63.34
CA LYS A 3 6.01 46.22 62.01
C LYS A 3 7.11 45.17 62.03
N ALA A 4 6.78 43.95 61.61
CA ALA A 4 7.71 42.84 61.47
C ALA A 4 8.63 43.05 60.27
N SER A 5 9.93 42.88 60.53
CA SER A 5 11.00 42.86 59.55
C SER A 5 10.95 41.56 58.75
N SER A 6 11.06 41.70 57.43
CA SER A 6 10.95 40.66 56.41
C SER A 6 12.08 39.62 56.52
N THR A 7 11.71 38.40 56.89
CA THR A 7 12.56 37.22 56.74
C THR A 7 12.53 36.80 55.27
N SER A 8 13.62 37.10 54.55
CA SER A 8 13.92 36.58 53.21
C SER A 8 13.93 35.05 53.25
N THR A 9 12.82 34.43 52.89
CA THR A 9 12.72 32.99 52.67
C THR A 9 13.32 32.73 51.28
N LEU A 10 14.49 32.08 51.25
CA LEU A 10 15.16 31.65 50.03
C LEU A 10 14.16 30.91 49.13
N THR A 11 13.89 31.52 47.98
CA THR A 11 13.04 30.96 46.94
C THR A 11 13.66 29.68 46.39
N ARG A 12 12.82 28.67 46.25
CA ARG A 12 13.06 27.33 45.72
C ARG A 12 13.45 27.40 44.23
N SER A 13 14.67 27.84 43.95
CA SER A 13 15.27 27.91 42.62
C SER A 13 16.75 27.50 42.71
N GLN A 14 17.00 26.23 42.37
CA GLN A 14 18.29 25.50 42.24
C GLN A 14 18.20 24.13 42.92
N ARG A 15 17.32 23.24 42.45
CA ARG A 15 17.49 21.79 42.71
C ARG A 15 18.33 21.21 41.58
N SER A 16 19.59 20.98 41.93
CA SER A 16 20.73 20.43 41.20
C SER A 16 20.53 19.99 39.73
N SER A 17 21.17 20.74 38.83
CA SER A 17 21.53 20.30 37.47
C SER A 17 22.50 19.11 37.46
N LEU A 18 22.98 18.67 38.63
CA LEU A 18 23.92 17.57 38.82
C LEU A 18 23.16 16.25 39.00
N PHE A 19 23.64 15.22 38.31
CA PHE A 19 23.07 13.88 38.26
C PHE A 19 24.18 12.83 38.20
N VAL A 20 23.99 11.66 38.82
CA VAL A 20 25.03 10.62 38.89
C VAL A 20 24.69 9.47 37.95
N PHE A 21 25.58 9.18 37.00
CA PHE A 21 25.53 7.95 36.22
C PHE A 21 26.42 6.88 36.84
N ILE A 22 25.91 5.65 36.98
CA ILE A 22 26.59 4.52 37.59
C ILE A 22 26.70 3.39 36.57
N HIS A 23 27.91 3.00 36.17
CA HIS A 23 28.13 1.86 35.28
C HIS A 23 29.22 0.96 35.88
N LYS A 24 28.88 -0.32 36.15
CA LYS A 24 29.74 -1.26 36.88
C LYS A 24 30.22 -0.63 38.20
N ASN A 25 31.54 -0.53 38.42
CA ASN A 25 32.12 0.07 39.64
C ASN A 25 32.43 1.57 39.50
N LYS A 26 32.04 2.23 38.40
CA LYS A 26 32.34 3.64 38.14
C LYS A 26 31.10 4.51 38.33
N ARG A 27 31.23 5.58 39.11
CA ARG A 27 30.20 6.60 39.34
C ARG A 27 30.70 7.94 38.82
N VAL A 28 29.92 8.61 37.98
CA VAL A 28 30.32 9.88 37.36
C VAL A 28 29.22 10.92 37.57
N LEU A 29 29.59 12.08 38.11
CA LEU A 29 28.72 13.23 38.26
C LEU A 29 28.69 14.01 36.94
N ALA A 30 27.51 14.24 36.39
CA ALA A 30 27.30 14.92 35.12
C ALA A 30 26.04 15.80 35.16
N THR A 31 25.73 16.45 34.04
CA THR A 31 24.51 17.24 33.92
C THR A 31 23.29 16.32 33.77
N ARG A 32 22.20 16.63 34.48
CA ARG A 32 20.91 15.95 34.34
C ARG A 32 20.39 16.19 32.91
N LYS A 33 20.06 15.11 32.22
CA LYS A 33 19.46 15.15 30.88
C LYS A 33 17.98 14.82 31.00
N THR A 34 17.13 15.77 30.62
CA THR A 34 15.67 15.59 30.66
C THR A 34 15.18 14.68 29.54
N CYS A 35 15.89 14.61 28.41
CA CYS A 35 15.62 13.69 27.30
C CYS A 35 16.41 12.38 27.43
N TYR A 36 15.78 11.23 27.17
CA TYR A 36 16.38 9.89 27.25
C TYR A 36 17.56 9.74 26.27
N ASN A 37 17.40 10.19 25.03
CA ASN A 37 18.42 10.10 23.99
C ASN A 37 19.65 10.96 24.30
N GLU A 38 19.46 12.12 24.94
CA GLU A 38 20.59 12.91 25.44
C GLU A 38 21.32 12.22 26.60
N ALA A 39 20.57 11.57 27.50
CA ALA A 39 21.15 10.77 28.57
C ALA A 39 21.98 9.59 28.02
N LEU A 40 21.52 8.93 26.96
CA LEU A 40 22.26 7.87 26.26
C LEU A 40 23.56 8.38 25.64
N ARG A 41 23.52 9.52 24.94
CA ARG A 41 24.72 10.15 24.35
C ARG A 41 25.71 10.55 25.43
N GLU A 42 25.24 11.16 26.50
CA GLU A 42 26.05 11.56 27.65
C GLU A 42 26.66 10.31 28.32
N CYS A 43 25.89 9.24 28.49
CA CYS A 43 26.38 7.98 29.02
C CYS A 43 27.53 7.40 28.19
N ARG A 44 27.38 7.33 26.86
CA ARG A 44 28.46 6.87 25.95
C ARG A 44 29.71 7.76 26.04
N ARG A 45 29.54 9.07 26.26
CA ARG A 45 30.64 10.00 26.48
C ARG A 45 31.35 9.78 27.82
N LEU A 46 30.61 9.54 28.90
CA LEU A 46 31.15 9.36 30.26
C LEU A 46 31.83 7.99 30.48
N PHE A 47 31.35 6.97 29.76
CA PHE A 47 31.84 5.60 29.81
C PHE A 47 32.32 5.14 28.44
N SER A 48 33.45 5.67 27.99
CA SER A 48 34.11 5.30 26.72
C SER A 48 34.45 3.80 26.59
N THR A 49 34.36 3.04 27.68
CA THR A 49 34.50 1.58 27.70
C THR A 49 33.28 0.83 27.17
N ILE A 50 32.13 1.50 26.99
CA ILE A 50 30.92 0.89 26.42
C ILE A 50 31.07 0.91 24.89
N SER A 51 31.21 -0.27 24.29
CA SER A 51 31.32 -0.41 22.83
C SER A 51 30.03 0.04 22.13
N ALA A 52 30.16 0.56 20.90
CA ALA A 52 29.02 1.04 20.12
C ALA A 52 27.93 -0.04 19.91
N ASN A 53 28.35 -1.32 19.91
CA ASN A 53 27.51 -2.50 19.68
C ASN A 53 26.75 -2.97 20.94
N HIS A 54 26.96 -2.32 22.09
CA HIS A 54 26.21 -2.63 23.30
C HIS A 54 24.92 -1.79 23.37
N LYS A 55 23.79 -2.46 23.59
CA LYS A 55 22.53 -1.82 24.01
C LYS A 55 22.74 -1.25 25.40
N ILE A 56 22.35 0.01 25.61
CA ILE A 56 22.40 0.68 26.93
C ILE A 56 20.97 0.82 27.44
N THR A 57 20.74 0.44 28.70
CA THR A 57 19.46 0.66 29.39
C THR A 57 19.70 1.35 30.73
N PHE A 58 18.76 2.19 31.15
CA PHE A 58 18.83 2.94 32.40
C PHE A 58 17.92 2.35 33.46
N HIS A 59 18.42 2.21 34.68
CA HIS A 59 17.75 1.52 35.77
C HIS A 59 17.82 2.33 37.07
N THR A 60 16.79 2.23 37.93
CA THR A 60 16.72 2.92 39.22
C THR A 60 16.21 2.03 40.35
N LYS A 61 16.53 2.40 41.60
CA LYS A 61 15.97 1.86 42.84
C LYS A 61 15.28 2.94 43.69
N GLU A 62 15.34 4.20 43.25
CA GLU A 62 15.03 5.37 44.08
C GLU A 62 13.53 5.68 44.14
N LEU A 63 12.75 5.21 43.16
CA LEU A 63 11.31 5.44 43.15
C LEU A 63 10.61 4.51 44.17
N PRO A 64 9.65 5.01 44.97
CA PRO A 64 8.92 4.18 45.93
C PRO A 64 8.26 2.95 45.30
N ILE A 65 7.77 3.09 44.07
CA ILE A 65 7.14 2.02 43.29
C ILE A 65 8.09 0.86 42.94
N CYS A 66 9.41 1.10 42.93
CA CYS A 66 10.41 0.07 42.67
C CYS A 66 10.65 -0.84 43.88
N ALA A 67 10.17 -0.48 45.08
CA ALA A 67 10.36 -1.23 46.33
C ALA A 67 11.84 -1.61 46.61
N GLY A 68 12.79 -0.78 46.17
CA GLY A 68 14.24 -1.04 46.29
C GLY A 68 14.82 -2.04 45.28
N VAL A 69 14.00 -2.58 44.38
CA VAL A 69 14.42 -3.45 43.26
C VAL A 69 14.99 -2.59 42.14
N LEU A 70 16.04 -3.08 41.46
CA LEU A 70 16.61 -2.39 40.30
C LEU A 70 15.65 -2.56 39.13
N THR A 71 14.99 -1.47 38.73
CA THR A 71 13.95 -1.47 37.69
C THR A 71 14.41 -0.66 36.49
N GLU A 72 14.22 -1.19 35.29
CA GLU A 72 14.48 -0.48 34.03
C GLU A 72 13.51 0.69 33.86
N ILE A 73 14.04 1.84 33.46
CA ILE A 73 13.27 3.01 33.07
C ILE A 73 13.12 2.96 31.55
N ASN A 74 11.89 2.75 31.08
CA ASN A 74 11.55 2.82 29.67
C ASN A 74 11.73 4.27 29.16
N GLU A 75 12.07 4.44 27.88
CA GLU A 75 12.21 5.73 27.21
C GLU A 75 10.95 6.60 27.37
N ASP A 76 9.76 6.01 27.25
CA ASP A 76 8.47 6.73 27.26
C ASP A 76 8.15 7.40 28.61
N VAL A 77 8.74 6.92 29.71
CA VAL A 77 8.48 7.44 31.08
C VAL A 77 9.67 8.24 31.63
N TRP A 78 10.74 8.38 30.86
CA TRP A 78 11.98 9.01 31.32
C TRP A 78 11.77 10.46 31.77
N GLU A 79 11.07 11.26 30.97
CA GLU A 79 10.88 12.69 31.25
C GLU A 79 10.06 12.92 32.53
N GLU A 80 9.12 12.01 32.82
CA GLU A 80 8.28 12.07 34.01
C GLU A 80 9.06 11.71 35.28
N VAL A 81 9.89 10.66 35.21
CA VAL A 81 10.57 10.14 36.41
C VAL A 81 11.91 10.82 36.68
N ILE A 82 12.59 11.35 35.66
CA ILE A 82 13.97 11.85 35.81
C ILE A 82 14.05 13.02 36.78
N GLY A 83 12.99 13.80 36.97
CA GLY A 83 12.96 14.90 37.94
C GLY A 83 13.15 14.46 39.40
N ASP A 84 12.70 13.24 39.72
CA ASP A 84 12.67 12.68 41.08
C ASP A 84 13.90 11.81 41.40
N LEU A 85 14.73 11.52 40.40
CA LEU A 85 15.93 10.70 40.55
C LEU A 85 17.14 11.54 40.95
N THR A 86 18.07 10.94 41.68
CA THR A 86 19.39 11.51 41.97
C THR A 86 20.51 10.77 41.24
N SER A 87 20.29 9.51 40.88
CA SER A 87 21.19 8.71 40.08
C SER A 87 20.49 7.73 39.15
N VAL A 88 21.24 7.21 38.17
CA VAL A 88 20.79 6.12 37.31
C VAL A 88 21.87 5.06 37.16
N THR A 89 21.47 3.80 37.18
CA THR A 89 22.34 2.66 36.89
C THR A 89 22.25 2.33 35.41
N VAL A 90 23.40 2.30 34.75
CA VAL A 90 23.58 1.98 33.33
C VAL A 90 23.88 0.49 33.22
N MET A 91 23.06 -0.22 32.45
CA MET A 91 23.27 -1.62 32.11
C MET A 91 23.60 -1.73 30.61
N THR A 92 24.48 -2.66 30.24
CA THR A 92 24.93 -2.85 28.86
C THR A 92 24.80 -4.30 28.43
N GLU A 93 24.17 -4.55 27.28
CA GLU A 93 24.01 -5.88 26.68
C GLU A 93 24.63 -5.92 25.28
N GLU A 94 25.44 -6.94 24.99
CA GLU A 94 26.12 -7.11 23.69
C GLU A 94 25.12 -7.62 22.64
N ARG A 95 24.90 -6.88 21.54
CA ARG A 95 24.11 -7.39 20.42
C ARG A 95 24.96 -8.36 19.61
N ILE A 96 24.60 -9.65 19.61
CA ILE A 96 25.22 -10.65 18.73
C ILE A 96 24.79 -10.33 17.29
N GLN A 97 25.70 -9.73 16.51
CA GLN A 97 25.58 -9.49 15.08
C GLN A 97 26.53 -10.44 14.34
N SER A 98 26.03 -11.17 13.34
CA SER A 98 26.86 -11.86 12.34
C SER A 98 27.57 -10.82 11.45
N GLN A 99 28.89 -10.95 11.32
CA GLN A 99 29.78 -9.88 10.83
C GLN A 99 29.75 -9.64 9.30
N PRO A 100 30.08 -8.40 8.87
CA PRO A 100 30.25 -7.97 7.47
C PRO A 100 31.68 -8.21 6.93
N GLN A 101 31.81 -8.42 5.61
CA GLN A 101 33.10 -8.39 4.91
C GLN A 101 33.45 -6.97 4.42
N VAL A 102 34.70 -6.56 4.63
CA VAL A 102 35.28 -5.27 4.22
C VAL A 102 36.09 -5.45 2.93
N ILE A 103 35.93 -4.55 1.96
CA ILE A 103 36.78 -4.42 0.76
C ILE A 103 37.84 -3.34 1.03
N PRO A 104 39.13 -3.54 0.70
CA PRO A 104 40.15 -2.51 0.90
C PRO A 104 40.18 -1.50 -0.26
N GLY A 105 40.26 -0.22 0.10
CA GLY A 105 40.74 0.83 -0.80
C GLY A 105 39.71 1.88 -1.20
N VAL A 106 39.27 2.73 -0.26
CA VAL A 106 38.84 4.09 -0.57
C VAL A 106 39.35 5.02 0.53
N VAL A 107 40.11 6.02 0.09
CA VAL A 107 40.64 7.12 0.90
C VAL A 107 39.47 7.88 1.53
N ALA A 108 39.60 8.15 2.84
CA ALA A 108 38.62 8.88 3.62
C ALA A 108 38.32 10.26 3.00
N SER A 109 37.12 10.41 2.45
CA SER A 109 36.44 11.69 2.35
C SER A 109 35.34 11.70 3.40
N ASN A 110 35.27 12.74 4.24
CA ASN A 110 34.16 13.02 5.14
C ASN A 110 32.83 13.04 4.36
N ARG A 111 32.23 11.87 4.14
CA ARG A 111 30.90 11.72 3.57
C ARG A 111 29.95 11.49 4.73
N GLU A 112 28.95 12.33 4.84
CA GLU A 112 27.81 12.10 5.71
C GLU A 112 27.28 10.70 5.41
N ASN A 113 27.42 9.82 6.39
CA ASN A 113 27.08 8.41 6.25
C ASN A 113 25.62 8.29 6.62
N LEU A 114 24.75 8.42 5.63
CA LEU A 114 23.30 8.34 5.78
C LEU A 114 22.88 6.86 5.95
N ALA A 115 21.85 6.66 6.76
CA ALA A 115 21.09 5.43 6.83
C ALA A 115 19.59 5.73 6.71
N VAL A 116 18.87 4.93 5.93
CA VAL A 116 17.42 5.03 5.78
C VAL A 116 16.78 3.71 6.22
N THR A 117 15.58 3.79 6.77
CA THR A 117 14.79 2.61 7.12
C THR A 117 13.72 2.42 6.06
N VAL A 118 13.70 1.27 5.40
CA VAL A 118 12.62 0.92 4.47
C VAL A 118 11.63 0.05 5.21
N VAL A 119 10.38 0.51 5.30
CA VAL A 119 9.26 -0.18 5.94
C VAL A 119 8.33 -0.72 4.86
N ARG A 120 8.09 -2.02 4.88
CA ARG A 120 7.19 -2.71 3.96
C ARG A 120 5.77 -2.73 4.50
N SER A 121 4.78 -2.90 3.62
CA SER A 121 3.36 -2.85 3.99
C SER A 121 2.89 -3.91 5.00
N ASP A 122 3.61 -5.03 5.20
CA ASP A 122 3.38 -6.00 6.29
C ASP A 122 4.03 -5.60 7.63
N GLY A 123 4.76 -4.49 7.67
CA GLY A 123 5.54 -4.06 8.82
C GLY A 123 6.94 -4.67 8.88
N GLU A 124 7.36 -5.50 7.93
CA GLU A 124 8.78 -5.89 7.85
C GLU A 124 9.61 -4.66 7.48
N GLN A 125 10.76 -4.48 8.13
CA GLN A 125 11.63 -3.32 7.90
C GLN A 125 13.08 -3.72 7.72
N CYS A 126 13.81 -2.95 6.92
CA CYS A 126 15.26 -3.09 6.80
C CYS A 126 15.95 -1.72 6.84
N ILE A 127 17.16 -1.68 7.39
CA ILE A 127 17.97 -0.47 7.45
C ILE A 127 19.05 -0.57 6.38
N ILE A 128 19.10 0.42 5.49
CA ILE A 128 20.12 0.54 4.46
C ILE A 128 21.05 1.67 4.87
N GLY A 129 22.25 1.31 5.33
CA GLY A 129 23.30 2.24 5.72
C GLY A 129 24.41 2.40 4.67
N GLY A 130 25.37 3.28 4.95
CA GLY A 130 26.49 3.53 4.04
C GLY A 130 26.13 4.39 2.83
N LEU A 131 25.04 5.14 2.93
CA LEU A 131 24.53 6.02 1.89
C LEU A 131 25.16 7.41 2.04
N CYS A 132 25.13 8.19 0.98
CA CYS A 132 25.50 9.61 0.99
C CYS A 132 24.43 10.41 0.22
N PRO A 133 24.33 11.74 0.38
CA PRO A 133 23.27 12.54 -0.25
C PRO A 133 23.16 12.33 -1.77
N GLU A 134 24.27 12.10 -2.48
CA GLU A 134 24.30 11.87 -3.93
C GLU A 134 23.98 10.42 -4.34
N THR A 135 23.68 9.56 -3.37
CA THR A 135 23.29 8.18 -3.64
C THR A 135 21.95 8.16 -4.35
N ARG A 136 21.94 7.50 -5.52
CA ARG A 136 20.73 7.26 -6.30
C ARG A 136 19.92 6.11 -5.73
N PHE A 137 18.61 6.21 -5.86
CA PHE A 137 17.66 5.18 -5.45
C PHE A 137 17.90 3.82 -6.10
N ARG A 138 18.49 3.73 -7.30
CA ARG A 138 18.89 2.45 -7.90
C ARG A 138 19.74 1.57 -6.95
N LYS A 139 20.57 2.16 -6.09
CA LYS A 139 21.35 1.42 -5.09
C LYS A 139 20.47 0.88 -3.96
N ILE A 140 19.46 1.64 -3.57
CA ILE A 140 18.47 1.24 -2.57
C ILE A 140 17.61 0.11 -3.13
N TYR A 141 17.08 0.25 -4.35
CA TYR A 141 16.37 -0.83 -5.04
C TYR A 141 17.22 -2.10 -5.16
N SER A 142 18.49 -1.98 -5.53
CA SER A 142 19.40 -3.14 -5.58
C SER A 142 19.58 -3.81 -4.20
N ALA A 143 19.70 -3.02 -3.12
CA ALA A 143 19.77 -3.55 -1.76
C ALA A 143 18.47 -4.26 -1.34
N LEU A 144 17.32 -3.71 -1.70
CA LEU A 144 16.01 -4.32 -1.46
C LEU A 144 15.84 -5.61 -2.25
N VAL A 145 16.27 -5.64 -3.52
CA VAL A 145 16.23 -6.86 -4.34
C VAL A 145 17.05 -7.98 -3.71
N ASN A 146 18.25 -7.66 -3.24
CA ASN A 146 19.11 -8.65 -2.57
C ASN A 146 18.52 -9.15 -1.24
N ARG A 147 17.69 -8.33 -0.58
CA ARG A 147 17.10 -8.65 0.73
C ARG A 147 15.79 -9.42 0.61
N TRP A 148 14.90 -9.00 -0.28
CA TRP A 148 13.52 -9.47 -0.37
C TRP A 148 13.16 -10.09 -1.73
N GLY A 149 14.10 -10.19 -2.66
CA GLY A 149 13.88 -10.82 -3.96
C GLY A 149 13.34 -9.84 -5.01
N SER A 150 12.42 -10.26 -5.86
CA SER A 150 11.94 -9.39 -6.96
C SER A 150 11.28 -8.12 -6.43
N MET A 151 11.60 -6.98 -7.05
CA MET A 151 11.00 -5.68 -6.76
C MET A 151 10.08 -5.18 -7.89
N GLU A 152 9.76 -6.05 -8.87
CA GLU A 152 8.92 -5.68 -10.03
C GLU A 152 7.52 -5.20 -9.61
N GLU A 153 6.98 -5.79 -8.54
CA GLU A 153 5.66 -5.50 -7.99
C GLU A 153 5.71 -4.48 -6.85
N TRP A 154 6.86 -3.86 -6.56
CA TRP A 154 7.01 -2.96 -5.41
C TRP A 154 7.33 -1.52 -5.82
N ARG A 155 6.86 -0.56 -5.01
CA ARG A 155 7.16 0.88 -5.16
C ARG A 155 7.60 1.47 -3.85
N LEU A 156 8.69 2.21 -3.94
CA LEU A 156 9.26 2.96 -2.84
C LEU A 156 8.76 4.40 -2.89
N VAL A 157 8.28 4.89 -1.75
CA VAL A 157 7.71 6.23 -1.56
C VAL A 157 8.38 6.90 -0.37
N PHE A 158 8.60 8.21 -0.47
CA PHE A 158 9.03 9.06 0.64
C PHE A 158 8.01 10.19 0.79
N GLY A 159 7.32 10.23 1.93
CA GLY A 159 6.18 11.13 2.11
C GLY A 159 5.07 10.81 1.10
N MET A 160 4.85 11.70 0.12
CA MET A 160 3.89 11.51 -0.97
C MET A 160 4.56 11.41 -2.34
N GLU A 161 5.88 11.28 -2.39
CA GLU A 161 6.64 11.28 -3.64
C GLU A 161 7.22 9.90 -3.97
N ARG A 162 7.00 9.46 -5.21
CA ARG A 162 7.56 8.21 -5.72
C ARG A 162 9.07 8.35 -5.91
N CYS A 163 9.82 7.45 -5.28
CA CYS A 163 11.27 7.37 -5.38
C CYS A 163 11.68 6.65 -6.68
N SER A 164 11.96 7.40 -7.75
CA SER A 164 12.45 6.84 -9.02
C SER A 164 13.93 6.49 -8.97
N GLU A 165 14.36 5.43 -9.66
CA GLU A 165 15.73 4.88 -9.57
C GLU A 165 16.86 5.88 -9.83
N ASP A 166 16.61 6.87 -10.70
CA ASP A 166 17.60 7.87 -11.11
C ASP A 166 17.73 9.08 -10.18
N VAL A 167 16.78 9.24 -9.27
CA VAL A 167 16.71 10.36 -8.30
C VAL A 167 17.71 10.11 -7.17
N THR A 168 18.30 11.19 -6.62
CA THR A 168 19.22 11.11 -5.48
C THR A 168 18.51 11.38 -4.16
N LEU A 169 19.06 10.88 -3.05
CA LEU A 169 18.54 11.14 -1.70
C LEU A 169 18.43 12.65 -1.40
N ASP A 170 19.47 13.40 -1.75
CA ASP A 170 19.54 14.85 -1.58
C ASP A 170 18.42 15.59 -2.33
N SER A 171 18.13 15.16 -3.57
CA SER A 171 17.07 15.79 -4.37
C SER A 171 15.65 15.57 -3.83
N MET A 172 15.48 14.56 -2.97
CA MET A 172 14.23 14.31 -2.24
C MET A 172 14.28 14.84 -0.79
N GLY A 173 15.37 15.50 -0.39
CA GLY A 173 15.54 16.04 0.97
C GLY A 173 15.63 14.96 2.04
N ILE A 174 16.12 13.77 1.71
CA ILE A 174 16.21 12.64 2.65
C ILE A 174 17.42 12.78 3.57
N GLU A 175 17.17 12.74 4.86
CA GLU A 175 18.15 12.86 5.94
C GLU A 175 18.45 11.51 6.62
N ASN A 176 19.45 11.50 7.51
CA ASN A 176 19.84 10.29 8.22
C ASN A 176 18.78 9.88 9.26
N GLY A 177 18.26 8.68 9.10
CA GLY A 177 17.24 8.09 9.97
C GLY A 177 15.84 8.13 9.38
N ASP A 178 15.67 8.76 8.20
CA ASP A 178 14.38 8.84 7.53
C ASP A 178 13.84 7.47 7.13
N GLN A 179 12.51 7.42 7.03
CA GLN A 179 11.77 6.22 6.68
C GLN A 179 11.23 6.31 5.25
N LEU A 180 11.39 5.23 4.51
CA LEU A 180 10.86 5.04 3.17
C LEU A 180 9.80 3.95 3.24
N GLU A 181 8.67 4.19 2.60
CA GLU A 181 7.55 3.25 2.61
C GLU A 181 7.56 2.42 1.33
N LEU A 182 7.43 1.11 1.48
CA LEU A 182 7.45 0.14 0.38
C LEU A 182 6.09 -0.54 0.23
N TYR A 183 5.42 -0.24 -0.88
CA TYR A 183 4.07 -0.71 -1.19
C TYR A 183 4.08 -1.69 -2.36
N MET A 184 3.20 -2.70 -2.31
CA MET A 184 2.92 -3.52 -3.50
C MET A 184 2.02 -2.76 -4.47
N ILE A 185 2.38 -2.79 -5.75
CA ILE A 185 1.55 -2.31 -6.84
C ILE A 185 0.57 -3.41 -7.18
N GLN A 186 -0.71 -3.10 -7.05
CA GLN A 186 -1.76 -3.95 -7.58
C GLN A 186 -2.04 -3.53 -9.01
N ARG A 187 -2.30 -4.52 -9.87
CA ARG A 187 -2.59 -4.29 -11.27
C ARG A 187 -4.06 -4.54 -11.55
N GLY A 188 -4.78 -3.49 -11.95
CA GLY A 188 -6.04 -3.63 -12.68
C GLY A 188 -5.72 -4.26 -14.03
N GLY A 189 -5.86 -5.58 -14.09
CA GLY A 189 -5.34 -6.42 -15.16
C GLY A 189 -6.37 -6.75 -16.23
N LYS A 190 -5.97 -6.53 -17.48
CA LYS A 190 -6.73 -6.87 -18.69
C LYS A 190 -8.23 -6.51 -18.67
N PRO A 191 -8.64 -5.27 -18.35
CA PRO A 191 -9.82 -4.70 -18.96
C PRO A 191 -9.81 -4.85 -20.49
N VAL A 192 -10.78 -5.60 -21.02
CA VAL A 192 -10.98 -5.81 -22.45
C VAL A 192 -12.37 -5.33 -22.84
N ILE A 193 -12.45 -4.47 -23.85
CA ILE A 193 -13.67 -3.81 -24.31
C ILE A 193 -14.03 -4.34 -25.71
N TYR A 194 -15.14 -5.04 -25.81
CA TYR A 194 -15.77 -5.48 -27.06
C TYR A 194 -16.88 -4.52 -27.45
N LEU A 195 -17.00 -4.25 -28.75
CA LEU A 195 -18.07 -3.46 -29.33
C LEU A 195 -18.81 -4.32 -30.35
N PHE A 196 -20.10 -4.55 -30.14
CA PHE A 196 -20.96 -5.32 -31.03
C PHE A 196 -22.04 -4.41 -31.59
N SER A 197 -22.07 -4.22 -32.90
CA SER A 197 -23.10 -3.42 -33.56
C SER A 197 -23.78 -4.23 -34.66
N PRO A 198 -25.12 -4.14 -34.81
CA PRO A 198 -25.84 -4.79 -35.91
C PRO A 198 -25.42 -4.24 -37.28
N GLU A 199 -24.95 -2.98 -37.31
CA GLU A 199 -24.48 -2.29 -38.49
C GLU A 199 -23.03 -1.81 -38.31
N THR A 200 -22.30 -1.63 -39.41
CA THR A 200 -20.99 -0.99 -39.35
C THR A 200 -21.16 0.49 -39.00
N LEU A 201 -20.54 0.91 -37.89
CA LEU A 201 -20.48 2.30 -37.46
C LEU A 201 -19.08 2.68 -37.01
N GLU A 202 -18.80 3.98 -36.99
CA GLU A 202 -17.60 4.51 -36.33
C GLU A 202 -17.97 4.93 -34.91
N ALA A 203 -17.19 4.47 -33.93
CA ALA A 203 -17.34 4.83 -32.53
C ALA A 203 -16.04 5.44 -31.97
N GLU A 204 -16.20 6.46 -31.13
CA GLU A 204 -15.15 6.96 -30.26
C GLU A 204 -15.34 6.35 -28.87
N VAL A 205 -14.29 5.70 -28.34
CA VAL A 205 -14.27 5.09 -27.01
C VAL A 205 -13.26 5.86 -26.15
N LYS A 206 -13.75 6.58 -25.15
CA LYS A 206 -12.96 7.39 -24.23
C LYS A 206 -12.97 6.76 -22.84
N LEU A 207 -11.77 6.45 -22.35
CA LEU A 207 -11.56 5.94 -21.00
C LEU A 207 -10.86 7.02 -20.16
N SER A 208 -11.31 7.21 -18.93
CA SER A 208 -10.65 8.02 -17.91
C SER A 208 -10.41 7.16 -16.66
N LEU A 209 -9.32 7.38 -15.93
CA LEU A 209 -9.06 6.69 -14.66
C LEU A 209 -9.00 7.67 -13.49
N ILE A 210 -9.55 7.27 -12.33
CA ILE A 210 -9.35 8.02 -11.08
C ILE A 210 -7.87 8.08 -10.70
N PRO A 211 -7.44 9.05 -9.86
CA PRO A 211 -6.03 9.23 -9.55
C PRO A 211 -5.34 8.00 -8.92
N GLN A 212 -6.09 7.13 -8.25
CA GLN A 212 -5.57 5.91 -7.63
C GLN A 212 -5.18 4.83 -8.67
N TRP A 213 -5.44 5.06 -9.96
CA TRP A 213 -4.94 4.23 -11.05
C TRP A 213 -4.18 5.05 -12.08
N ASN A 214 -3.13 4.45 -12.64
CA ASN A 214 -2.42 4.97 -13.82
C ASN A 214 -2.31 3.90 -14.90
N LEU A 215 -2.61 4.28 -16.14
CA LEU A 215 -2.46 3.44 -17.32
C LEU A 215 -1.01 2.97 -17.44
N CYS A 216 -0.82 1.66 -17.52
CA CYS A 216 0.49 1.05 -17.74
C CYS A 216 0.62 0.33 -19.08
N ALA A 217 -0.51 -0.12 -19.65
CA ALA A 217 -0.57 -0.70 -20.98
C ALA A 217 -1.90 -0.37 -21.64
N ILE A 218 -1.88 -0.18 -22.96
CA ILE A 218 -3.07 -0.01 -23.80
C ILE A 218 -2.86 -0.70 -25.14
N TYR A 219 -3.94 -1.17 -25.75
CA TYR A 219 -3.93 -1.73 -27.10
C TYR A 219 -5.27 -1.46 -27.81
N PRO A 220 -5.25 -0.96 -29.06
CA PRO A 220 -4.09 -0.43 -29.78
C PRO A 220 -3.39 0.75 -29.09
N VAL A 221 -2.10 0.93 -29.38
CA VAL A 221 -1.30 2.00 -28.79
C VAL A 221 -1.66 3.33 -29.44
N VAL A 222 -2.29 4.20 -28.68
CA VAL A 222 -2.65 5.58 -29.05
C VAL A 222 -2.15 6.56 -27.99
N PRO A 223 -2.10 7.88 -28.24
CA PRO A 223 -1.61 8.83 -27.26
C PRO A 223 -2.46 8.85 -25.97
N ILE A 224 -1.81 8.69 -24.82
CA ILE A 224 -2.41 8.87 -23.50
C ILE A 224 -2.31 10.36 -23.13
N LYS A 225 -3.43 10.95 -22.72
CA LYS A 225 -3.47 12.28 -22.13
C LYS A 225 -3.12 12.15 -20.64
N PRO A 226 -1.99 12.70 -20.19
CA PRO A 226 -1.57 12.56 -18.80
C PRO A 226 -2.53 13.31 -17.87
N ARG A 227 -2.56 12.85 -16.62
CA ARG A 227 -3.26 13.53 -15.52
C ARG A 227 -2.75 14.97 -15.38
N THR A 228 -3.68 15.91 -15.16
CA THR A 228 -3.39 17.31 -14.84
C THR A 228 -4.11 17.71 -13.56
N ALA A 229 -3.86 18.93 -13.06
CA ALA A 229 -4.59 19.46 -11.91
C ALA A 229 -6.11 19.58 -12.10
N ARG A 230 -6.61 19.47 -13.35
CA ARG A 230 -8.04 19.61 -13.69
C ARG A 230 -8.63 18.40 -14.41
N SER A 231 -7.82 17.39 -14.70
CA SER A 231 -8.27 16.24 -15.48
C SER A 231 -7.55 14.98 -15.05
N ASN A 232 -8.30 13.89 -15.04
CA ASN A 232 -7.78 12.56 -14.88
C ASN A 232 -6.94 12.14 -16.10
N GLU A 233 -6.19 11.06 -15.94
CA GLU A 233 -5.52 10.41 -17.06
C GLU A 233 -6.56 9.78 -18.00
N GLN A 234 -6.36 9.96 -19.31
CA GLN A 234 -7.35 9.59 -20.33
C GLN A 234 -6.73 9.00 -21.58
N VAL A 235 -7.48 8.11 -22.23
CA VAL A 235 -7.16 7.56 -23.55
C VAL A 235 -8.42 7.52 -24.40
N ALA A 236 -8.27 7.69 -25.71
CA ALA A 236 -9.39 7.66 -26.65
C ALA A 236 -9.02 6.87 -27.91
N TRP A 237 -9.84 5.88 -28.24
CA TRP A 237 -9.74 5.13 -29.49
C TRP A 237 -10.86 5.56 -30.44
N ARG A 238 -10.57 5.59 -31.73
CA ARG A 238 -11.60 5.68 -32.77
C ARG A 238 -11.61 4.36 -33.52
N VAL A 239 -12.74 3.68 -33.50
CA VAL A 239 -12.88 2.35 -34.11
C VAL A 239 -14.02 2.33 -35.10
N ARG A 240 -13.91 1.47 -36.12
CA ARG A 240 -15.03 1.07 -36.95
C ARG A 240 -15.44 -0.35 -36.58
N THR A 241 -16.72 -0.56 -36.29
CA THR A 241 -17.26 -1.87 -35.93
C THR A 241 -17.63 -2.68 -37.16
N HIS A 242 -17.51 -4.00 -37.04
CA HIS A 242 -17.99 -4.97 -38.02
C HIS A 242 -19.07 -5.86 -37.41
N SER A 243 -19.94 -6.42 -38.25
CA SER A 243 -21.06 -7.27 -37.81
C SER A 243 -20.63 -8.58 -37.16
N ASN A 244 -19.37 -9.00 -37.38
CA ASN A 244 -18.77 -10.16 -36.72
C ASN A 244 -18.15 -9.83 -35.34
N GLY A 245 -18.14 -8.55 -34.92
CA GLY A 245 -17.55 -8.08 -33.66
C GLY A 245 -16.10 -7.61 -33.78
N ASP A 246 -15.46 -7.77 -34.94
CA ASP A 246 -14.11 -7.22 -35.17
C ASP A 246 -14.17 -5.69 -35.30
N LEU A 247 -13.03 -5.06 -35.02
CA LEU A 247 -12.85 -3.61 -35.04
C LEU A 247 -11.68 -3.23 -35.93
N ILE A 248 -11.80 -2.12 -36.65
CA ILE A 248 -10.65 -1.43 -37.26
C ILE A 248 -10.37 -0.19 -36.42
N GLU A 249 -9.21 -0.11 -35.77
CA GLU A 249 -8.80 1.13 -35.09
C GLU A 249 -8.28 2.12 -36.13
N LEU A 250 -8.92 3.28 -36.20
CA LEU A 250 -8.82 4.23 -37.32
C LEU A 250 -7.53 5.07 -37.30
N THR A 251 -6.83 5.14 -36.17
CA THR A 251 -5.57 5.89 -36.05
C THR A 251 -4.39 5.07 -36.56
N THR A 252 -4.37 3.78 -36.20
CA THR A 252 -3.29 2.82 -36.48
C THR A 252 -3.59 1.96 -37.72
N GLY A 253 -4.86 1.83 -38.11
CA GLY A 253 -5.32 0.97 -39.19
C GLY A 253 -5.33 -0.52 -38.82
N LEU A 254 -5.19 -0.87 -37.53
CA LEU A 254 -5.13 -2.26 -37.08
C LEU A 254 -6.52 -2.90 -37.04
N ASP A 255 -6.60 -4.13 -37.57
CA ASP A 255 -7.70 -5.05 -37.34
C ASP A 255 -7.53 -5.69 -35.95
N VAL A 256 -8.49 -5.49 -35.05
CA VAL A 256 -8.45 -5.96 -33.66
C VAL A 256 -9.79 -6.54 -33.23
N ALA A 257 -9.75 -7.57 -32.39
CA ALA A 257 -10.96 -8.17 -31.82
C ALA A 257 -11.57 -7.32 -30.69
N TYR A 258 -10.76 -6.49 -30.04
CA TYR A 258 -11.14 -5.70 -28.87
C TYR A 258 -10.15 -4.56 -28.59
N LEU A 259 -10.58 -3.62 -27.74
CA LEU A 259 -9.70 -2.64 -27.10
C LEU A 259 -9.25 -3.18 -25.73
N PHE A 260 -8.08 -2.77 -25.28
CA PHE A 260 -7.49 -3.26 -24.04
C PHE A 260 -6.75 -2.15 -23.30
N TRP A 261 -6.84 -2.18 -21.98
CA TRP A 261 -6.06 -1.32 -21.10
C TRP A 261 -5.72 -2.02 -19.81
N GLU A 262 -4.70 -1.50 -19.11
CA GLU A 262 -4.31 -1.94 -17.77
C GLU A 262 -3.85 -0.75 -16.95
N ALA A 263 -4.01 -0.86 -15.65
CA ALA A 263 -3.57 0.17 -14.72
C ALA A 263 -2.83 -0.39 -13.50
N HIS A 264 -1.90 0.40 -13.01
CA HIS A 264 -1.26 0.20 -11.72
C HIS A 264 -1.91 1.08 -10.66
N THR A 265 -2.00 0.60 -9.43
CA THR A 265 -2.35 1.42 -8.28
C THR A 265 -1.31 2.51 -8.01
N ASP A 266 -1.79 3.69 -7.62
CA ASP A 266 -0.96 4.84 -7.26
C ASP A 266 -1.11 5.12 -5.76
N ALA A 267 -0.25 4.49 -4.96
CA ALA A 267 -0.22 4.63 -3.50
C ALA A 267 0.17 6.04 -3.03
N THR A 268 0.68 6.91 -3.93
CA THR A 268 1.01 8.30 -3.57
C THR A 268 -0.24 9.17 -3.42
N VAL A 269 -1.38 8.72 -3.92
CA VAL A 269 -2.65 9.42 -3.76
C VAL A 269 -3.22 9.11 -2.37
N PRO A 270 -3.42 10.14 -1.51
CA PRO A 270 -3.94 9.92 -0.17
C PRO A 270 -5.36 9.33 -0.20
N PRO A 271 -5.73 8.55 0.82
CA PRO A 271 -7.10 8.08 0.97
C PRO A 271 -8.05 9.28 1.01
N SER A 272 -9.14 9.20 0.25
CA SER A 272 -10.14 10.27 0.25
C SER A 272 -10.77 10.35 1.64
N PRO A 273 -10.93 11.54 2.25
CA PRO A 273 -11.61 11.64 3.52
C PRO A 273 -13.03 11.05 3.40
N PRO A 274 -13.54 10.37 4.44
CA PRO A 274 -14.88 9.80 4.40
C PRO A 274 -15.89 10.89 4.06
N ALA A 275 -16.85 10.55 3.19
CA ALA A 275 -17.89 11.48 2.77
C ALA A 275 -18.56 12.09 4.02
N SER A 276 -18.61 13.43 4.08
CA SER A 276 -19.27 14.12 5.19
C SER A 276 -20.75 13.71 5.20
N PRO A 277 -21.32 13.31 6.35
CA PRO A 277 -22.72 12.90 6.41
C PRO A 277 -23.62 14.06 5.99
N ILE A 278 -24.28 13.93 4.83
CA ILE A 278 -25.26 14.89 4.36
C ILE A 278 -26.55 14.70 5.18
N LEU A 279 -26.86 15.67 6.05
CA LEU A 279 -28.06 15.65 6.88
C LEU A 279 -29.31 15.70 5.99
N GLY A 280 -30.02 14.58 5.86
CA GLY A 280 -31.23 14.44 5.04
C GLY A 280 -31.21 13.29 4.03
N GLU A 281 -30.05 12.66 3.80
CA GLU A 281 -29.89 11.51 2.91
C GLU A 281 -29.75 10.19 3.68
N SER A 282 -30.68 9.89 4.61
CA SER A 282 -30.73 8.59 5.31
C SER A 282 -31.08 7.39 4.40
N ARG A 283 -30.89 7.50 3.07
CA ARG A 283 -31.00 6.43 2.07
C ARG A 283 -29.88 6.40 1.03
N ARG A 284 -28.94 7.36 0.98
CA ARG A 284 -27.80 7.32 0.03
C ARG A 284 -26.53 6.68 0.58
N GLY A 285 -26.50 6.30 1.86
CA GLY A 285 -25.37 5.57 2.49
C GLY A 285 -25.25 4.09 2.09
N LEU A 286 -25.65 3.71 0.87
CA LEU A 286 -25.68 2.31 0.39
C LEU A 286 -24.94 2.09 -0.94
N ILE A 287 -24.35 3.14 -1.53
CA ILE A 287 -23.60 3.00 -2.78
C ILE A 287 -22.16 2.68 -2.40
N GLU A 288 -21.73 1.47 -2.74
CA GLU A 288 -20.34 1.06 -2.62
C GLU A 288 -19.49 1.91 -3.57
N HIS A 289 -18.43 2.53 -3.06
CA HIS A 289 -17.45 3.24 -3.87
C HIS A 289 -16.20 2.37 -4.01
N PHE A 290 -15.75 2.12 -5.24
CA PHE A 290 -14.56 1.32 -5.46
C PHE A 290 -13.31 2.20 -5.51
N ASN A 291 -12.40 2.01 -4.55
CA ASN A 291 -11.07 2.58 -4.55
C ASN A 291 -10.04 1.45 -4.74
N PRO A 292 -9.26 1.44 -5.82
CA PRO A 292 -8.32 0.36 -6.10
C PRO A 292 -7.13 0.30 -5.13
N ASN A 293 -6.78 1.41 -4.46
CA ASN A 293 -5.76 1.40 -3.39
C ASN A 293 -6.26 0.72 -2.11
N GLU A 294 -7.58 0.68 -1.90
CA GLU A 294 -8.22 0.16 -0.69
C GLU A 294 -9.14 -1.04 -1.00
N ALA A 295 -8.93 -1.68 -2.15
CA ALA A 295 -9.74 -2.82 -2.57
C ALA A 295 -9.61 -3.95 -1.54
N ALA A 296 -10.74 -4.37 -0.99
CA ALA A 296 -10.78 -5.38 0.05
C ALA A 296 -11.92 -6.37 -0.17
N LEU A 297 -11.68 -7.60 0.26
CA LEU A 297 -12.65 -8.68 0.28
C LEU A 297 -12.93 -9.06 1.73
N ASN A 298 -14.16 -9.46 2.04
CA ASN A 298 -14.53 -9.96 3.36
C ASN A 298 -15.55 -11.11 3.28
N ASN A 299 -15.84 -11.67 4.44
CA ASN A 299 -16.74 -12.80 4.60
C ASN A 299 -18.18 -12.50 4.11
N GLU A 300 -18.59 -11.24 4.06
CA GLU A 300 -19.94 -10.77 3.77
C GLU A 300 -20.17 -10.51 2.28
N ASN A 301 -19.11 -10.22 1.51
CA ASN A 301 -19.24 -9.74 0.14
C ASN A 301 -18.57 -10.64 -0.91
N SER A 302 -17.97 -11.75 -0.50
CA SER A 302 -17.14 -12.61 -1.36
C SER A 302 -17.60 -14.07 -1.42
N VAL A 303 -17.03 -14.82 -2.35
CA VAL A 303 -17.12 -16.28 -2.40
C VAL A 303 -15.73 -16.85 -2.15
N VAL A 304 -15.64 -17.88 -1.31
CA VAL A 304 -14.39 -18.59 -1.02
C VAL A 304 -14.46 -20.03 -1.51
N MET A 305 -13.44 -20.47 -2.23
CA MET A 305 -13.31 -21.88 -2.63
C MET A 305 -11.86 -22.29 -2.90
N PRO A 306 -11.57 -23.61 -2.88
CA PRO A 306 -10.30 -24.13 -3.36
C PRO A 306 -10.07 -23.79 -4.84
N VAL A 307 -8.83 -23.50 -5.21
CA VAL A 307 -8.47 -23.12 -6.58
C VAL A 307 -8.87 -24.17 -7.61
N ALA A 308 -8.83 -25.46 -7.25
CA ALA A 308 -9.27 -26.55 -8.13
C ALA A 308 -10.74 -26.44 -8.59
N LYS A 309 -11.58 -25.66 -7.90
CA LYS A 309 -13.00 -25.47 -8.24
C LYS A 309 -13.28 -24.13 -8.93
N ILE A 310 -12.28 -23.25 -9.06
CA ILE A 310 -12.51 -21.86 -9.50
C ILE A 310 -12.91 -21.78 -10.98
N THR A 311 -12.28 -22.56 -11.86
CA THR A 311 -12.48 -22.38 -13.32
C THR A 311 -13.88 -22.76 -13.78
N PRO A 312 -14.50 -23.89 -13.33
CA PRO A 312 -15.88 -24.19 -13.71
C PRO A 312 -16.89 -23.25 -13.04
N TYR A 313 -16.56 -22.70 -11.87
CA TYR A 313 -17.41 -21.70 -11.21
C TYR A 313 -17.41 -20.40 -12.01
N LEU A 314 -16.23 -19.86 -12.32
CA LEU A 314 -16.09 -18.60 -13.07
C LEU A 314 -16.70 -18.71 -14.46
N ASP A 315 -16.54 -19.81 -15.19
CA ASP A 315 -17.19 -19.96 -16.51
C ASP A 315 -18.71 -19.84 -16.39
N LYS A 316 -19.32 -20.50 -15.41
CA LYS A 316 -20.77 -20.40 -15.17
C LYS A 316 -21.18 -18.99 -14.73
N ALA A 317 -20.47 -18.37 -13.79
CA ALA A 317 -20.78 -17.05 -13.28
C ALA A 317 -20.64 -15.96 -14.35
N LEU A 318 -19.58 -16.00 -15.15
CA LEU A 318 -19.37 -15.05 -16.24
C LEU A 318 -20.42 -15.25 -17.36
N ALA A 319 -20.88 -16.49 -17.59
CA ALA A 319 -21.97 -16.75 -18.53
C ALA A 319 -23.29 -16.16 -18.02
N THR A 320 -23.59 -16.24 -16.72
CA THR A 320 -24.78 -15.59 -16.16
C THR A 320 -24.70 -14.07 -16.21
N LEU A 321 -23.49 -13.51 -16.24
CA LEU A 321 -23.22 -12.08 -16.39
C LEU A 321 -23.23 -11.59 -17.86
N GLY A 322 -23.48 -12.47 -18.82
CA GLY A 322 -23.63 -12.10 -20.23
C GLY A 322 -22.36 -12.17 -21.07
N LEU A 323 -21.25 -12.65 -20.52
CA LEU A 323 -20.00 -12.82 -21.29
C LEU A 323 -20.12 -14.00 -22.27
N HIS A 324 -19.74 -13.76 -23.53
CA HIS A 324 -19.63 -14.79 -24.56
C HIS A 324 -18.42 -15.70 -24.33
N THR A 325 -18.39 -16.85 -25.01
CA THR A 325 -17.39 -17.92 -24.78
C THR A 325 -15.94 -17.46 -24.88
N GLU A 326 -15.62 -16.63 -25.88
CA GLU A 326 -14.26 -16.09 -26.04
C GLU A 326 -13.88 -15.19 -24.85
N ALA A 327 -14.75 -14.24 -24.45
CA ALA A 327 -14.50 -13.39 -23.29
C ALA A 327 -14.31 -14.19 -22.00
N ARG A 328 -15.13 -15.24 -21.75
CA ARG A 328 -14.97 -16.10 -20.57
C ARG A 328 -13.64 -16.87 -20.57
N THR A 329 -13.28 -17.42 -21.72
CA THR A 329 -12.02 -18.15 -21.90
C THR A 329 -10.83 -17.22 -21.67
N SER A 330 -10.88 -16.02 -22.26
CA SER A 330 -9.83 -15.00 -22.18
C SER A 330 -9.68 -14.42 -20.77
N PHE A 331 -10.80 -14.28 -20.04
CA PHE A 331 -10.83 -13.90 -18.63
C PHE A 331 -10.14 -14.94 -17.75
N ILE A 332 -10.58 -16.20 -17.85
CA ILE A 332 -10.08 -17.28 -16.99
C ILE A 332 -8.61 -17.53 -17.28
N THR A 333 -8.22 -17.66 -18.55
CA THR A 333 -6.83 -17.97 -18.93
C THR A 333 -5.84 -16.87 -18.56
N TYR A 334 -6.27 -15.60 -18.53
CA TYR A 334 -5.42 -14.50 -18.08
C TYR A 334 -5.17 -14.54 -16.57
N TRP A 335 -6.22 -14.77 -15.77
CA TRP A 335 -6.10 -14.75 -14.31
C TRP A 335 -5.62 -16.08 -13.71
N LEU A 336 -5.75 -17.19 -14.44
CA LEU A 336 -5.42 -18.52 -13.96
C LEU A 336 -3.98 -18.63 -13.40
N PRO A 337 -2.93 -18.08 -14.04
CA PRO A 337 -1.58 -18.13 -13.48
C PRO A 337 -1.45 -17.45 -12.10
N SER A 338 -2.15 -16.34 -11.87
CA SER A 338 -2.21 -15.70 -10.54
C SER A 338 -2.99 -16.53 -9.54
N MET A 339 -4.15 -17.06 -9.96
CA MET A 339 -4.99 -17.91 -9.12
C MET A 339 -4.28 -19.18 -8.65
N LEU A 340 -3.47 -19.81 -9.51
CA LEU A 340 -2.73 -21.05 -9.22
C LEU A 340 -1.60 -20.89 -8.19
N LYS A 341 -1.26 -19.66 -7.80
CA LYS A 341 -0.28 -19.40 -6.73
C LYS A 341 -0.84 -19.70 -5.33
N HIS A 342 -2.16 -19.84 -5.21
CA HIS A 342 -2.86 -19.94 -3.93
C HIS A 342 -3.54 -21.30 -3.77
N GLU A 343 -3.84 -21.70 -2.53
CA GLU A 343 -4.61 -22.93 -2.27
C GLU A 343 -6.12 -22.66 -2.30
N HIS A 344 -6.51 -21.54 -1.68
CA HIS A 344 -7.88 -21.05 -1.62
C HIS A 344 -7.93 -19.62 -2.16
N LEU A 345 -9.07 -19.25 -2.75
CA LEU A 345 -9.32 -17.90 -3.24
C LEU A 345 -10.58 -17.35 -2.60
N ALA A 346 -10.51 -16.11 -2.13
CA ALA A 346 -11.67 -15.23 -2.02
C ALA A 346 -11.78 -14.40 -3.28
N PHE A 347 -12.97 -14.29 -3.85
CA PHE A 347 -13.22 -13.36 -4.95
C PHE A 347 -14.63 -12.78 -4.88
N ARG A 348 -14.81 -11.64 -5.54
CA ARG A 348 -16.12 -11.04 -5.79
C ARG A 348 -16.12 -10.25 -7.08
N PHE A 349 -17.30 -10.10 -7.67
CA PHE A 349 -17.52 -9.11 -8.72
C PHE A 349 -18.00 -7.79 -8.11
N LEU A 350 -17.44 -6.68 -8.58
CA LEU A 350 -17.86 -5.34 -8.15
C LEU A 350 -19.23 -4.99 -8.75
N PRO A 351 -20.06 -4.20 -8.06
CA PRO A 351 -21.16 -3.51 -8.70
C PRO A 351 -20.66 -2.66 -9.87
N GLN A 352 -21.33 -2.74 -11.03
CA GLN A 352 -20.91 -2.04 -12.23
C GLN A 352 -20.81 -0.52 -11.98
N ALA A 353 -21.77 0.06 -11.27
CA ALA A 353 -21.77 1.49 -10.95
C ALA A 353 -20.53 1.93 -10.15
N SER A 354 -20.09 1.12 -9.19
CA SER A 354 -18.88 1.40 -8.39
C SER A 354 -17.61 1.38 -9.25
N TYR A 355 -17.54 0.44 -10.19
CA TYR A 355 -16.41 0.33 -11.13
C TYR A 355 -16.41 1.47 -12.16
N GLU A 356 -17.58 1.90 -12.63
CA GLU A 356 -17.75 3.02 -13.56
C GLU A 356 -17.25 4.35 -12.99
N GLU A 357 -17.34 4.55 -11.67
CA GLU A 357 -16.76 5.73 -11.01
C GLU A 357 -15.22 5.71 -11.03
N ALA A 358 -14.61 4.54 -10.88
CA ALA A 358 -13.15 4.37 -10.87
C ALA A 358 -12.53 4.45 -12.28
N ALA A 359 -13.26 3.96 -13.29
CA ALA A 359 -12.81 3.95 -14.68
C ALA A 359 -13.92 4.43 -15.63
N PRO A 360 -14.30 5.72 -15.64
CA PRO A 360 -15.35 6.21 -16.55
C PRO A 360 -15.09 5.86 -18.01
N LEU A 361 -16.11 5.31 -18.67
CA LEU A 361 -16.06 4.88 -20.07
C LEU A 361 -17.17 5.59 -20.86
N GLU A 362 -16.79 6.52 -21.73
CA GLU A 362 -17.69 7.27 -22.59
C GLU A 362 -17.57 6.77 -24.04
N ILE A 363 -18.70 6.47 -24.67
CA ILE A 363 -18.73 5.94 -26.04
C ILE A 363 -19.69 6.78 -26.89
N SER A 364 -19.24 7.17 -28.09
CA SER A 364 -20.02 7.98 -29.04
C SER A 364 -19.98 7.34 -30.44
N PRO A 365 -21.13 7.03 -31.09
CA PRO A 365 -22.50 7.19 -30.59
C PRO A 365 -22.75 6.37 -29.33
N SER A 366 -23.73 6.76 -28.53
CA SER A 366 -24.03 6.05 -27.28
C SER A 366 -24.54 4.63 -27.58
N PRO A 367 -23.95 3.59 -26.96
CA PRO A 367 -24.46 2.24 -27.07
C PRO A 367 -25.80 2.10 -26.36
N ASP A 368 -26.60 1.15 -26.82
CA ASP A 368 -27.87 0.82 -26.20
C ASP A 368 -27.65 0.23 -24.80
N VAL A 369 -26.61 -0.60 -24.65
CA VAL A 369 -26.25 -1.24 -23.38
C VAL A 369 -24.74 -1.36 -23.23
N VAL A 370 -24.26 -1.08 -22.02
CA VAL A 370 -22.88 -1.30 -21.59
C VAL A 370 -22.90 -2.26 -20.41
N THR A 371 -22.18 -3.37 -20.53
CA THR A 371 -22.00 -4.37 -19.46
C THR A 371 -20.54 -4.38 -19.06
N ARG A 372 -20.24 -4.08 -17.79
CA ARG A 372 -18.86 -4.01 -17.29
C ARG A 372 -18.71 -4.92 -16.07
N VAL A 373 -17.92 -5.98 -16.22
CA VAL A 373 -17.69 -6.98 -15.18
C VAL A 373 -16.26 -6.87 -14.67
N PHE A 374 -16.09 -6.43 -13.42
CA PHE A 374 -14.77 -6.34 -12.81
C PHE A 374 -14.68 -7.24 -11.58
N MET A 375 -13.72 -8.15 -11.57
CA MET A 375 -13.49 -9.08 -10.45
C MET A 375 -12.31 -8.63 -9.60
N ILE A 376 -12.48 -8.61 -8.29
CA ILE A 376 -11.34 -8.58 -7.37
C ILE A 376 -11.20 -9.94 -6.70
N PHE A 377 -9.97 -10.37 -6.44
CA PHE A 377 -9.70 -11.64 -5.75
C PHE A 377 -8.41 -11.57 -4.94
N GLN A 378 -8.30 -12.42 -3.94
CA GLN A 378 -7.10 -12.61 -3.14
C GLN A 378 -6.92 -14.09 -2.80
N GLY A 379 -5.66 -14.52 -2.68
CA GLY A 379 -5.34 -15.81 -2.05
C GLY A 379 -5.73 -15.83 -0.58
N LEU A 380 -6.09 -16.99 -0.06
CA LEU A 380 -6.30 -17.27 1.37
C LEU A 380 -5.47 -18.47 1.80
N ALA A 381 -4.84 -18.38 2.96
CA ALA A 381 -4.22 -19.52 3.63
C ALA A 381 -5.29 -20.37 4.34
N GLU A 382 -4.99 -21.65 4.61
CA GLU A 382 -5.96 -22.58 5.18
C GLU A 382 -6.42 -22.14 6.59
N GLU A 383 -5.54 -21.51 7.37
CA GLU A 383 -5.83 -21.06 8.73
C GLU A 383 -6.83 -19.89 8.76
N GLU A 384 -6.90 -19.11 7.67
CA GLU A 384 -7.79 -17.96 7.56
C GLU A 384 -9.24 -18.38 7.30
N LEU A 385 -9.49 -19.59 6.79
CA LEU A 385 -10.81 -20.02 6.33
C LEU A 385 -11.89 -19.97 7.43
N GLN A 386 -11.50 -20.08 8.70
CA GLN A 386 -12.41 -19.96 9.85
C GLN A 386 -13.11 -18.59 9.91
N ASP A 387 -12.48 -17.54 9.39
CA ASP A 387 -13.04 -16.18 9.36
C ASP A 387 -13.93 -15.95 8.12
N TRP A 388 -13.97 -16.91 7.18
CA TRP A 388 -14.66 -16.82 5.89
C TRP A 388 -15.79 -17.86 5.73
N THR A 389 -16.43 -18.25 6.83
CA THR A 389 -17.47 -19.28 6.84
C THR A 389 -18.66 -18.96 5.95
N THR A 390 -19.15 -17.72 5.97
CA THR A 390 -20.27 -17.27 5.13
C THR A 390 -19.87 -17.27 3.66
N ALA A 391 -18.71 -16.70 3.33
CA ALA A 391 -18.19 -16.68 1.97
C ALA A 391 -17.95 -18.10 1.41
N SER A 392 -17.50 -19.02 2.25
CA SER A 392 -17.31 -20.44 1.89
C SER A 392 -18.65 -21.13 1.61
N SER A 393 -19.68 -20.84 2.41
CA SER A 393 -21.04 -21.36 2.17
C SER A 393 -21.62 -20.86 0.85
N ARG A 394 -21.37 -19.60 0.46
CA ARG A 394 -21.84 -19.03 -0.82
C ARG A 394 -21.31 -19.74 -2.04
N ALA A 395 -20.21 -20.49 -1.95
CA ALA A 395 -19.70 -21.29 -3.07
C ALA A 395 -20.69 -22.36 -3.54
N THR A 396 -21.68 -22.72 -2.71
CA THR A 396 -22.74 -23.68 -3.03
C THR A 396 -24.01 -23.04 -3.59
N GLU A 397 -24.12 -21.72 -3.53
CA GLU A 397 -25.27 -20.98 -4.03
C GLU A 397 -25.25 -20.90 -5.57
N ASP A 398 -26.42 -20.64 -6.17
CA ASP A 398 -26.52 -20.43 -7.61
C ASP A 398 -25.78 -19.16 -8.02
N VAL A 399 -24.82 -19.30 -8.95
CA VAL A 399 -24.01 -18.20 -9.52
C VAL A 399 -24.85 -17.09 -10.16
N ALA A 400 -26.13 -17.32 -10.44
CA ALA A 400 -27.04 -16.29 -10.94
C ALA A 400 -27.20 -15.10 -9.97
N HIS A 401 -26.90 -15.26 -8.67
CA HIS A 401 -26.92 -14.15 -7.70
C HIS A 401 -26.00 -12.99 -8.10
N TRP A 402 -24.89 -13.26 -8.79
CA TRP A 402 -23.96 -12.24 -9.27
C TRP A 402 -24.62 -11.23 -10.21
N ARG A 403 -25.69 -11.59 -10.92
CA ARG A 403 -26.44 -10.64 -11.76
C ARG A 403 -26.95 -9.46 -10.96
N LYS A 404 -27.48 -9.73 -9.76
CA LYS A 404 -28.00 -8.70 -8.86
C LYS A 404 -26.88 -7.88 -8.24
N VAL A 405 -25.74 -8.51 -7.93
CA VAL A 405 -24.57 -7.82 -7.36
C VAL A 405 -23.95 -6.86 -8.36
N VAL A 406 -23.69 -7.33 -9.58
CA VAL A 406 -23.07 -6.51 -10.64
C VAL A 406 -24.07 -5.50 -11.22
N GLY A 407 -25.35 -5.89 -11.35
CA GLY A 407 -26.41 -5.04 -11.91
C GLY A 407 -26.53 -5.11 -13.43
N VAL A 408 -26.27 -6.28 -14.03
CA VAL A 408 -26.30 -6.46 -15.50
C VAL A 408 -27.72 -6.64 -16.04
N ASP A 409 -27.99 -6.04 -17.20
CA ASP A 409 -29.23 -6.24 -17.97
C ASP A 409 -29.02 -7.34 -19.03
N LEU A 410 -29.16 -8.60 -18.61
CA LEU A 410 -28.81 -9.75 -19.45
C LEU A 410 -29.60 -9.80 -20.77
N GLU A 411 -30.87 -9.41 -20.75
CA GLU A 411 -31.72 -9.45 -21.95
C GLU A 411 -31.15 -8.52 -23.03
N ARG A 412 -30.83 -7.28 -22.66
CA ARG A 412 -30.24 -6.31 -23.58
C ARG A 412 -28.80 -6.67 -23.94
N THR A 413 -28.00 -7.17 -22.99
CA THR A 413 -26.63 -7.63 -23.24
C THR A 413 -26.56 -8.75 -24.28
N GLN A 414 -27.61 -9.55 -24.44
CA GLN A 414 -27.66 -10.66 -25.40
C GLN A 414 -28.40 -10.32 -26.70
N ASP A 415 -29.04 -9.16 -26.81
CA ASP A 415 -29.79 -8.76 -27.99
C ASP A 415 -28.86 -8.33 -29.13
N ALA A 416 -28.73 -9.18 -30.15
CA ALA A 416 -27.86 -8.93 -31.31
C ALA A 416 -28.32 -7.74 -32.18
N ASN A 417 -29.53 -7.22 -31.97
CA ASN A 417 -30.05 -6.06 -32.72
C ASN A 417 -29.67 -4.72 -32.08
N LEU A 418 -29.02 -4.74 -30.91
CA LEU A 418 -28.58 -3.55 -30.20
C LEU A 418 -27.09 -3.26 -30.46
N PHE A 419 -26.70 -2.00 -30.38
CA PHE A 419 -25.31 -1.62 -30.23
C PHE A 419 -24.89 -1.86 -28.77
N ARG A 420 -24.11 -2.91 -28.54
CA ARG A 420 -23.73 -3.41 -27.22
C ARG A 420 -22.25 -3.26 -26.98
N VAL A 421 -21.90 -2.93 -25.74
CA VAL A 421 -20.51 -2.90 -25.28
C VAL A 421 -20.36 -3.84 -24.10
N LEU A 422 -19.34 -4.68 -24.16
CA LEU A 422 -18.98 -5.59 -23.09
C LEU A 422 -17.55 -5.30 -22.67
N GLU A 423 -17.36 -4.96 -21.40
CA GLU A 423 -16.05 -4.91 -20.78
C GLU A 423 -15.95 -5.96 -19.68
N TRP A 424 -14.80 -6.62 -19.61
CA TRP A 424 -14.44 -7.37 -18.42
C TRP A 424 -13.00 -7.08 -18.01
N GLY A 425 -12.72 -7.15 -16.71
CA GLY A 425 -11.38 -7.01 -16.15
C GLY A 425 -11.30 -7.58 -14.75
N GLY A 426 -10.14 -7.44 -14.11
CA GLY A 426 -10.05 -7.74 -12.69
C GLY A 426 -8.82 -7.16 -12.01
N MET A 427 -8.63 -7.49 -10.75
CA MET A 427 -7.46 -7.13 -9.97
C MET A 427 -7.20 -8.19 -8.90
N GLU A 428 -5.97 -8.67 -8.83
CA GLU A 428 -5.50 -9.41 -7.67
C GLU A 428 -5.22 -8.41 -6.55
N VAL A 429 -5.88 -8.59 -5.41
CA VAL A 429 -5.65 -7.84 -4.18
C VAL A 429 -4.48 -8.49 -3.47
N LEU A 430 -3.32 -7.87 -3.58
CA LEU A 430 -2.07 -8.37 -3.00
C LEU A 430 -2.05 -8.04 -1.52
N ARG A 431 -2.14 -9.06 -0.69
CA ARG A 431 -2.03 -8.93 0.76
C ARG A 431 -0.58 -9.11 1.16
N SER A 432 -0.12 -8.28 2.08
CA SER A 432 1.19 -8.41 2.68
C SER A 432 1.18 -9.71 3.50
N SER A 433 1.98 -10.69 3.10
CA SER A 433 1.99 -12.02 3.73
C SER A 433 2.34 -11.90 5.21
N SER A 434 1.37 -12.09 6.09
CA SER A 434 1.62 -12.33 7.50
C SER A 434 2.17 -13.75 7.65
N SER A 435 3.49 -13.87 7.63
CA SER A 435 4.23 -15.09 7.96
C SER A 435 4.39 -15.26 9.47
#